data_AF-A0A954P7W7-F1
#
_entry.id   AF-A0A954P7W7-F1
#
_cell.length_a   1.000
_cell.length_b   1.000
_cell.length_c   1.000
_cell.angle_alpha   90.00
_cell.angle_beta   90.00
_cell.angle_gamma   90.00
#
_symmetry.space_group_name_H-M   'P 1'
#
loop_
_entity.id
_entity.type
_entity.pdbx_description
1 polymer ?
#
loop_
_entity_poly.entity_id
_entity_poly.type
_entity_poly.pdbx_seq_one_letter_code
_entity_poly.pdbx_strand_id
1 'polypeptide(L)' 'AEFSYSDELVDQIASRCHEVDSGARNVDHILMRTLLPEMSAEFLGRMAEGESIDQVEVSVDAEGNFTYAIS' A
#
# COMPACT_ATOMS: atom_id res chain seq x y z
N ALA A 1 -7.73 -2.55 -14.36
CA ALA A 1 -6.98 -2.58 -13.08
C ALA A 1 -5.66 -3.34 -13.24
N GLU A 2 -4.62 -2.64 -13.67
CA GLU A 2 -3.22 -3.05 -13.49
C GLU A 2 -2.74 -2.58 -12.11
N PHE A 3 -1.94 -3.40 -11.42
CA PHE A 3 -1.36 -3.06 -10.13
C PHE A 3 0.16 -3.00 -10.24
N SER A 4 0.74 -1.90 -9.77
CA SER A 4 2.18 -1.64 -9.77
C SER A 4 2.60 -1.05 -8.44
N TYR A 5 3.88 -1.19 -8.10
CA TYR A 5 4.45 -0.62 -6.90
C TYR A 5 5.90 -0.20 -7.13
N SER A 6 6.35 0.78 -6.35
CA SER A 6 7.73 1.26 -6.42
C SER A 6 8.69 0.35 -5.65
N ASP A 7 9.97 0.33 -6.04
CA ASP A 7 11.00 -0.43 -5.32
C ASP A 7 11.18 0.11 -3.89
N GLU A 8 11.00 1.42 -3.69
CA GLU A 8 11.08 2.07 -2.38
C GLU A 8 10.01 1.57 -1.40
N LEU A 9 8.83 1.16 -1.90
CA LEU A 9 7.81 0.52 -1.09
C LEU A 9 8.34 -0.77 -0.47
N VAL A 10 9.05 -1.58 -1.26
CA VAL A 10 9.63 -2.85 -0.81
C VAL A 10 10.70 -2.58 0.25
N ASP A 11 11.57 -1.61 0.01
CA ASP A 11 12.62 -1.22 0.95
C ASP A 11 12.05 -0.71 2.29
N GLN A 12 11.00 0.11 2.25
CA GLN A 12 10.32 0.60 3.46
C GLN A 12 9.65 -0.52 4.25
N ILE A 13 8.97 -1.44 3.57
CA ILE A 13 8.34 -2.59 4.21
C ILE A 13 9.42 -3.50 4.82
N ALA A 14 10.52 -3.73 4.12
CA ALA A 14 11.65 -4.53 4.61
C ALA A 14 12.34 -3.88 5.82
N SER A 15 12.54 -2.56 5.80
CA SER A 15 13.10 -1.79 6.92
C SER A 15 12.25 -1.94 8.19
N ARG A 16 10.92 -1.85 8.06
CA ARG A 16 9.98 -2.04 9.19
C ARG A 16 9.94 -3.48 9.70
N CYS A 17 10.31 -4.47 8.89
CA CYS A 17 10.43 -5.86 9.33
C CYS A 17 11.71 -6.14 10.15
N HIS A 18 12.67 -5.21 10.19
CA HIS A 18 13.91 -5.36 10.95
C HIS A 18 13.78 -4.97 12.44
N GLU A 19 12.70 -4.29 12.82
CA GLU A 19 12.42 -3.89 14.20
C GLU A 19 11.80 -5.05 15.01
N VAL A 20 12.69 -5.88 15.56
CA VAL A 20 12.59 -6.70 16.80
C VAL A 20 11.40 -7.69 16.93
N ASP A 21 11.78 -8.98 16.99
CA ASP A 21 11.08 -10.13 17.60
C ASP A 21 9.89 -10.84 16.92
N SER A 22 9.39 -10.42 15.75
CA SER A 22 8.22 -11.10 15.13
C SER A 22 8.49 -11.93 13.86
N GLY A 23 9.70 -11.88 13.31
CA GLY A 23 10.01 -12.48 12.01
C GLY A 23 9.15 -11.90 10.87
N ALA A 24 8.89 -12.66 9.82
CA ALA A 24 8.09 -12.21 8.67
C ALA A 24 6.62 -11.84 9.01
N ARG A 25 6.15 -12.00 10.26
CA ARG A 25 4.76 -11.64 10.62
C ARG A 25 4.52 -10.13 10.62
N ASN A 26 5.57 -9.31 10.72
CA ASN A 26 5.41 -7.86 10.65
C ASN A 26 4.95 -7.40 9.26
N VAL A 27 5.41 -8.09 8.19
CA VAL A 27 4.98 -7.78 6.83
C VAL A 27 3.49 -8.00 6.65
N ASP A 28 2.98 -9.11 7.18
CA ASP A 28 1.57 -9.48 7.11
C ASP A 28 0.72 -8.45 7.87
N HIS A 29 1.20 -7.99 9.04
CA HIS A 29 0.53 -6.94 9.78
C HIS A 29 0.45 -5.62 9.00
N ILE A 30 1.56 -5.17 8.42
CA ILE A 30 1.63 -3.92 7.65
C ILE A 30 0.71 -3.99 6.43
N LEU A 31 0.75 -5.11 5.69
CA LEU A 31 -0.09 -5.30 4.50
C LEU A 31 -1.57 -5.39 4.86
N MET A 32 -1.93 -6.24 5.83
CA MET A 32 -3.33 -6.51 6.17
C MET A 32 -3.99 -5.41 7.00
N ARG A 33 -3.24 -4.67 7.82
CA ARG A 33 -3.81 -3.67 8.73
C ARG A 33 -3.64 -2.23 8.28
N THR A 34 -2.78 -1.97 7.30
CA THR A 34 -2.54 -0.61 6.80
C THR A 34 -2.80 -0.53 5.31
N LEU A 35 -1.94 -1.14 4.49
CA LEU A 35 -1.97 -0.95 3.03
C LEU A 35 -3.28 -1.42 2.38
N LEU A 36 -3.71 -2.66 2.66
CA LEU A 36 -4.93 -3.21 2.04
C LEU A 36 -6.22 -2.49 2.49
N PRO A 37 -6.42 -2.17 3.79
CA PRO A 37 -7.56 -1.37 4.22
C PRO A 37 -7.63 0.02 3.57
N GLU A 38 -6.50 0.73 3.51
CA GLU A 38 -6.45 2.06 2.90
C GLU A 38 -6.76 2.03 1.40
N MET A 39 -6.11 1.13 0.64
CA MET A 39 -6.43 0.93 -0.77
C MET A 39 -7.90 0.55 -0.99
N SER A 40 -8.45 -0.30 -0.14
CA SER A 40 -9.85 -0.72 -0.26
C SER A 40 -10.80 0.46 -0.06
N ALA A 41 -10.50 1.36 0.88
CA ALA A 41 -11.28 2.56 1.12
C ALA A 41 -11.24 3.52 -0.09
N GLU A 42 -10.07 3.74 -0.67
CA GLU A 42 -9.90 4.56 -1.88
C GLU A 42 -10.67 3.98 -3.08
N PHE A 43 -10.58 2.67 -3.29
CA PHE A 43 -11.30 2.01 -4.39
C PHE A 43 -12.81 2.11 -4.20
N LEU A 44 -13.30 1.89 -2.98
CA LEU A 44 -14.72 2.01 -2.67
C LEU A 44 -15.21 3.45 -2.84
N GLY A 45 -14.41 4.45 -2.47
CA GLY A 45 -14.71 5.87 -2.69
C GLY A 45 -14.89 6.18 -4.18
N ARG A 46 -13.91 5.81 -5.00
CA ARG A 46 -13.96 6.03 -6.46
C ARG A 46 -15.10 5.27 -7.15
N MET A 47 -15.35 4.03 -6.75
CA MET A 47 -16.51 3.28 -7.23
C MET A 47 -17.83 3.95 -6.86
N ALA A 48 -17.95 4.56 -5.67
CA ALA A 48 -19.13 5.30 -5.25
C ALA A 48 -19.33 6.58 -6.09
N GLU A 49 -18.24 7.18 -6.55
CA GLU A 49 -18.22 8.34 -7.45
C GLU A 49 -18.43 7.96 -8.93
N GLY A 50 -18.44 6.66 -9.24
CA GLY A 50 -18.63 6.14 -10.60
C GLY A 50 -17.36 6.20 -11.47
N GLU A 51 -16.20 6.40 -10.86
CA GLU A 51 -14.91 6.39 -11.54
C GLU A 51 -14.48 4.96 -11.86
N SER A 52 -13.87 4.75 -13.04
CA SER A 52 -13.21 3.49 -13.36
C SER A 52 -11.86 3.40 -12.65
N ILE A 53 -11.46 2.17 -12.31
CA ILE A 53 -10.15 1.86 -11.72
C ILE A 53 -9.40 1.01 -12.72
N ASP A 54 -8.61 1.68 -13.54
CA ASP A 54 -7.88 1.09 -14.66
C ASP A 54 -6.44 0.75 -14.26
N GLN A 55 -5.81 1.58 -13.43
CA GLN A 55 -4.47 1.36 -12.89
C GLN A 55 -4.35 1.83 -11.45
N VAL A 56 -3.49 1.13 -10.69
CA VAL A 56 -3.15 1.42 -9.30
C VAL A 56 -1.64 1.33 -9.16
N GLU A 57 -1.03 2.40 -8.69
CA GLU A 57 0.39 2.45 -8.33
C GLU A 57 0.52 2.77 -6.86
N VAL A 58 1.27 1.93 -6.14
CA VAL A 58 1.54 2.09 -4.71
C VAL A 58 2.99 2.49 -4.51
N SER A 59 3.19 3.61 -3.82
CA SER A 59 4.52 4.16 -3.55
C SER A 59 4.63 4.59 -2.09
N VAL A 60 5.81 5.05 -1.71
CA VAL A 60 6.06 5.67 -0.40
C VAL A 60 6.52 7.11 -0.58
N ASP A 61 6.04 8.01 0.26
CA ASP A 61 6.54 9.39 0.28
C ASP A 61 7.88 9.50 1.04
N ALA A 62 8.44 10.71 1.08
CA ALA A 62 9.70 10.99 1.78
C ALA A 62 9.61 10.78 3.31
N GLU A 63 8.41 10.73 3.88
CA GLU A 63 8.14 10.49 5.29
C GLU A 63 7.88 8.99 5.58
N GLY A 64 7.82 8.16 4.52
CA GLY A 64 7.57 6.72 4.59
C GLY A 64 6.09 6.35 4.66
N ASN A 65 5.17 7.28 4.41
CA ASN A 65 3.75 6.98 4.33
C ASN A 65 3.41 6.35 2.98
N PHE A 66 2.40 5.48 2.96
CA PHE A 66 1.92 4.91 1.71
C PHE A 66 1.17 5.96 0.89
N THR A 67 1.39 5.93 -0.41
CA THR A 67 0.74 6.80 -1.39
C THR A 67 0.16 5.96 -2.52
N TYR A 68 -0.99 6.39 -3.02
CA TYR A 68 -1.78 5.64 -4.00
C TYR A 68 -2.10 6.56 -5.18
N ALA A 69 -1.60 6.21 -6.36
CA ALA A 69 -2.02 6.82 -7.61
C ALA A 69 -2.99 5.89 -8.30
N ILE A 70 -4.24 6.33 -8.44
CA ILE A 70 -5.33 5.55 -9.05
C ILE A 70 -5.89 6.34 -10.22
N SER A 71 -6.07 5.68 -11.36
CA SER A 71 -6.60 6.24 -12.60
C SER A 71 -7.52 5.27 -13.31
#